data_AF-A0A938W1L6-F1
#
_entry.id   AF-A0A938W1L6-F1
#
_cell.length_a   1.000
_cell.length_b   1.000
_cell.length_c   1.000
_cell.angle_alpha   90.00
_cell.angle_beta   90.00
_cell.angle_gamma   90.00
#
_symmetry.space_group_name_H-M   'P 1'
#
loop_
_entity.id
_entity.type
_entity.pdbx_description
1 polymer ?
#
loop_
_entity_poly.entity_id
_entity_poly.type
_entity_poly.pdbx_seq_one_letter_code
_entity_poly.pdbx_strand_id
1 'polypeptide(L)' 'MGQVISTPFQNALDVIERLPAEDQETLIEIIRRRMIEQRRAEIARNAQVTLQAFREGRASYGTVEDLRRDLLDKP' A
#
# COMPACT_ATOMS: atom_id res chain seq x y z
N MET A 1 16.89 17.00 32.69
CA MET A 1 16.94 17.07 31.22
C MET A 1 16.28 15.81 30.70
N GLY A 2 15.02 15.89 30.29
CA GLY A 2 14.25 14.72 29.85
C GLY A 2 14.82 14.17 28.53
N GLN A 3 15.11 12.88 28.50
CA GLN A 3 15.58 12.21 27.31
C GLN A 3 14.45 12.19 26.28
N VAL A 4 14.58 12.95 25.20
CA VAL A 4 13.60 12.91 24.09
C VAL A 4 13.79 11.57 23.39
N ILE A 5 12.84 10.65 23.54
CA ILE A 5 12.83 9.39 22.79
C ILE A 5 12.52 9.77 21.34
N SER A 6 13.55 9.85 20.50
CA SER A 6 13.37 10.16 19.09
C SER A 6 12.82 8.94 18.36
N THR A 7 11.66 9.11 17.73
CA THR A 7 11.04 8.05 16.94
C THR A 7 11.80 7.85 15.63
N PRO A 8 11.72 6.67 14.99
CA PRO A 8 12.29 6.49 13.65
C PRO A 8 11.80 7.54 12.64
N PHE A 9 10.56 8.00 12.79
CA PHE A 9 10.00 9.06 11.97
C PHE A 9 10.69 10.41 12.22
N GLN A 10 10.86 10.80 13.50
CA GLN A 10 11.55 12.03 13.85
C GLN A 10 13.01 12.01 13.36
N ASN A 11 13.71 10.90 13.55
CA ASN A 11 15.07 10.74 13.03
C ASN A 11 15.14 10.89 11.50
N ALA A 12 14.13 10.42 10.76
CA ALA A 12 14.08 10.59 9.31
C ALA A 12 13.88 12.07 8.93
N LEU A 13 13.02 12.80 9.63
CA LEU A 13 12.85 14.24 9.42
C LEU A 13 14.16 14.99 9.69
N ASP A 14 14.82 14.73 10.81
CA ASP A 14 16.08 15.37 11.18
C ASP A 14 17.18 15.16 10.13
N VAL A 15 17.18 14.01 9.44
CA VAL A 15 18.11 13.72 8.34
C VAL A 15 17.73 14.46 7.06
N ILE A 16 16.44 14.48 6.72
CA ILE A 16 15.94 15.16 5.51
C ILE A 16 16.16 16.67 5.61
N GLU A 17 15.92 17.26 6.78
CA GLU A 17 16.09 18.69 7.03
C GLU A 17 17.55 19.18 6.87
N ARG A 18 18.52 18.27 6.98
CA ARG A 18 19.95 18.58 6.77
C ARG A 18 20.35 18.57 5.29
N LEU A 19 19.48 18.12 4.39
CA LEU A 19 19.74 18.11 2.96
C LEU A 19 19.55 19.52 2.37
N PRO A 20 20.26 19.87 1.28
CA PRO A 20 19.92 21.03 0.45
C PRO A 20 18.46 21.02 0.00
N ALA A 21 17.86 22.19 -0.21
CA ALA A 21 16.46 22.30 -0.61
C ALA A 21 16.13 21.51 -1.90
N GLU A 22 17.03 21.53 -2.89
CA GLU A 22 16.88 20.77 -4.14
C GLU A 22 16.86 19.25 -3.90
N ASP A 23 17.68 18.76 -2.98
CA ASP A 23 17.73 17.34 -2.62
C ASP A 23 16.47 16.94 -1.84
N GLN A 24 15.93 17.83 -0.99
CA GLN A 24 14.66 17.59 -0.29
C GLN A 24 13.49 17.49 -1.29
N GLU A 25 13.42 18.40 -2.27
CA GLU A 25 12.40 18.37 -3.33
C GLU A 25 12.52 17.08 -4.17
N THR A 26 13.74 16.72 -4.56
CA THR A 26 14.01 15.48 -5.30
C THR A 26 13.61 14.25 -4.50
N LEU A 27 13.88 14.23 -3.20
CA LEU A 27 13.51 13.13 -2.31
C LEU A 27 12.00 12.95 -2.21
N ILE A 28 11.24 14.06 -2.14
CA ILE A 28 9.76 14.03 -2.16
C ILE A 28 9.26 13.35 -3.45
N GLU A 29 9.80 13.71 -4.61
CA GLU A 29 9.42 13.09 -5.87
C GLU A 29 9.70 11.58 -5.88
N ILE A 30 10.90 11.18 -5.44
CA ILE A 30 11.31 9.78 -5.42
C ILE A 30 10.41 8.96 -4.51
N ILE A 31 10.12 9.45 -3.29
CA ILE A 31 9.24 8.76 -2.34
C ILE A 31 7.85 8.60 -2.95
N ARG A 32 7.29 9.65 -3.55
CA ARG A 32 5.98 9.60 -4.19
C ARG A 32 5.92 8.54 -5.29
N ARG A 33 6.94 8.48 -6.15
CA ARG A 33 7.04 7.46 -7.22
C ARG A 33 7.10 6.05 -6.63
N ARG A 34 7.92 5.84 -5.58
CA ARG A 34 8.02 4.53 -4.90
C ARG A 34 6.70 4.08 -4.30
N MET A 35 5.93 4.97 -3.69
CA MET A 35 4.60 4.65 -3.15
C MET A 35 3.61 4.22 -4.25
N ILE A 36 3.63 4.91 -5.40
CA ILE A 36 2.81 4.54 -6.56
C ILE A 36 3.17 3.13 -7.06
N GLU A 37 4.46 2.83 -7.18
CA GLU A 37 4.91 1.51 -7.64
C GLU A 37 4.58 0.40 -6.63
N GLN A 38 4.68 0.67 -5.33
CA GLN A 38 4.22 -0.28 -4.30
C GLN A 38 2.72 -0.58 -4.42
N ARG A 39 1.90 0.45 -4.67
CA ARG A 39 0.46 0.27 -4.88
C ARG A 39 0.16 -0.51 -6.16
N ARG A 40 0.90 -0.26 -7.25
CA ARG A 40 0.78 -1.03 -8.50
C ARG A 40 1.14 -2.49 -8.29
N ALA A 41 2.20 -2.78 -7.55
CA ALA A 41 2.60 -4.14 -7.22
C ALA A 41 1.54 -4.86 -6.36
N GLU A 42 0.89 -4.16 -5.43
CA GLU A 42 -0.24 -4.70 -4.65
C GLU A 42 -1.43 -5.07 -5.55
N ILE A 43 -1.82 -4.17 -6.47
CA ILE A 43 -2.90 -4.43 -7.43
C ILE A 43 -2.56 -5.62 -8.32
N ALA A 44 -1.32 -5.71 -8.82
CA ALA A 44 -0.88 -6.82 -9.65
C ALA A 44 -0.94 -8.15 -8.90
N ARG A 45 -0.48 -8.19 -7.64
CA ARG A 45 -0.59 -9.39 -6.79
C ARG A 45 -2.05 -9.81 -6.57
N ASN A 46 -2.92 -8.86 -6.25
CA ASN A 46 -4.34 -9.15 -6.05
C ASN A 46 -5.00 -9.68 -7.33
N ALA A 47 -4.68 -9.07 -8.48
CA ALA A 47 -5.17 -9.52 -9.78
C ALA A 47 -4.68 -10.94 -10.12
N GLN A 48 -3.41 -11.26 -9.83
CA GLN A 48 -2.88 -12.61 -10.01
C GLN A 48 -3.63 -13.65 -9.16
N VAL A 49 -3.92 -13.34 -7.89
CA VAL A 49 -4.70 -14.23 -7.02
C VAL A 49 -6.10 -14.45 -7.56
N THR A 50 -6.79 -13.38 -7.96
CA THR A 50 -8.14 -13.46 -8.53
C THR A 50 -8.16 -14.26 -9.84
N LEU A 51 -7.22 -14.00 -10.76
CA LEU A 51 -7.11 -14.73 -12.02
C LEU A 51 -6.78 -16.21 -11.80
N GLN A 52 -5.96 -16.53 -10.80
CA GLN A 52 -5.66 -17.91 -10.45
C GLN A 52 -6.91 -18.62 -9.89
N ALA A 53 -7.64 -17.98 -8.98
CA ALA A 53 -8.90 -18.54 -8.46
C ALA A 53 -9.93 -18.75 -9.58
N PHE A 54 -10.01 -17.83 -10.55
CA PHE A 54 -10.83 -17.99 -11.75
C PHE A 54 -10.41 -19.21 -12.58
N ARG A 55 -9.11 -19.34 -12.89
CA ARG A 55 -8.59 -20.48 -13.68
C ARG A 55 -8.80 -21.83 -13.01
N GLU A 56 -8.74 -21.86 -11.67
CA GLU A 56 -8.95 -23.08 -10.88
C GLU A 56 -10.43 -23.37 -10.58
N GLY A 57 -11.37 -22.56 -11.10
CA GLY A 57 -12.80 -22.72 -10.84
C GLY A 57 -13.21 -22.46 -9.39
N ARG A 58 -12.34 -21.81 -8.60
CA ARG A 58 -12.58 -21.44 -7.20
C ARG A 58 -13.14 -20.02 -7.04
N ALA A 59 -13.29 -19.27 -8.14
CA ALA A 59 -13.94 -17.97 -8.12
C ALA A 59 -15.47 -18.12 -8.01
N SER A 60 -16.10 -17.29 -7.19
CA SER A 60 -17.57 -17.18 -7.15
C SER A 60 -18.05 -16.29 -8.31
N TYR A 61 -19.17 -16.66 -8.92
CA TYR A 61 -19.82 -15.92 -10.02
C TYR A 61 -21.28 -15.69 -9.67
N GLY A 62 -21.81 -14.52 -10.00
CA GLY A 62 -23.20 -14.19 -9.73
C GLY A 62 -23.48 -12.70 -9.93
N THR A 63 -24.69 -12.28 -9.59
CA THR A 63 -25.07 -10.87 -9.57
C THR A 63 -24.53 -10.17 -8.32
N VAL A 64 -24.76 -8.86 -8.22
CA VAL A 64 -24.43 -8.09 -7.00
C VAL A 64 -25.22 -8.62 -5.79
N GLU A 65 -26.46 -9.09 -6.01
CA GLU A 65 -27.29 -9.71 -4.98
C GLU A 65 -26.69 -11.03 -4.49
N ASP A 66 -26.14 -11.86 -5.39
CA ASP A 66 -25.43 -13.08 -5.01
C ASP A 66 -24.20 -12.78 -4.16
N LEU A 67 -23.40 -11.79 -4.56
CA LEU A 67 -22.25 -11.33 -3.77
C LEU A 67 -22.67 -10.80 -2.39
N ARG A 68 -23.76 -10.01 -2.33
CA ARG A 68 -24.26 -9.46 -1.07
C ARG A 68 -24.71 -10.57 -0.12
N ARG A 69 -25.37 -11.61 -0.63
CA ARG A 69 -25.75 -12.79 0.16
C ARG A 69 -24.50 -13.52 0.70
N ASP A 70 -23.53 -13.81 -0.16
CA ASP A 70 -22.28 -14.50 0.21
C ASP A 70 -21.48 -13.76 1.31
N LEU A 71 -21.52 -12.42 1.32
CA LEU A 71 -20.82 -11.59 2.31
C LEU A 71 -21.57 -11.49 3.64
N LEU A 72 -22.91 -11.56 3.63
CA LEU A 72 -23.74 -11.44 4.83
C LEU A 72 -24.03 -12.79 5.51
N ASP A 73 -23.91 -13.90 4.77
CA ASP A 73 -24.10 -15.26 5.29
C ASP A 73 -22.82 -15.88 5.90
N LYS A 74 -21.68 -15.18 5.86
CA LYS A 74 -20.47 -15.61 6.58
C LYS A 74 -20.56 -15.21 8.06
N PRO A 75 -20.39 -16.16 9.01
CA PRO A 75 -20.41 -15.88 10.45
C PRO A 75 -19.23 -14.99 10.90
#